data_AF-B9X972-F1
#
_entry.id   AF-B9X972-F1
#
_cell.length_a   1.000
_cell.length_b   1.000
_cell.length_c   1.000
_cell.angle_alpha   90.00
_cell.angle_beta   90.00
_cell.angle_gamma   90.00
#
_symmetry.space_group_name_H-M   'P 1'
#
loop_
_entity.id
_entity.type
_entity.pdbx_description
1 polymer ?
#
loop_
_entity_poly.entity_id
_entity_poly.type
_entity_poly.pdbx_seq_one_letter_code
_entity_poly.pdbx_strand_id
1 'polypeptide(L)'
;VKEELMQAEEQVAQGVSEDSKAKEEIEEKIKGLKEKIDKSDDKTPLGKYSEYEEEVKKIREELEKTLKDKKEEKEKLESELETLEKTLKEKIEKRKKALEEAKQKFEEYKKQVESATGVTHGQQVKGQGQVGQQALKSANELGFKNMTSSSSSDTSNMTKEIIENALKKIEEELQKVEVKKE
;
A
#
# COMPACT_ATOMS: atom_id res chain seq x y z
N VAL A 1 24.57 -52.88 -10.24
CA VAL A 1 23.12 -53.20 -10.44
C VAL A 1 22.29 -53.09 -9.16
N LYS A 2 22.39 -54.00 -8.17
CA LYS A 2 21.53 -53.93 -6.96
C LYS A 2 21.81 -52.72 -6.05
N GLU A 3 23.08 -52.34 -5.93
CA GLU A 3 23.53 -51.21 -5.09
C GLU A 3 23.24 -49.84 -5.74
N GLU A 4 23.32 -49.76 -7.07
CA GLU A 4 22.96 -48.56 -7.85
C GLU A 4 21.44 -48.31 -7.88
N LEU A 5 20.62 -49.37 -7.89
CA LEU A 5 19.15 -49.23 -7.79
C LEU A 5 18.72 -48.71 -6.41
N MET A 6 19.40 -49.15 -5.35
CA MET A 6 19.10 -48.73 -3.98
C MET A 6 19.49 -47.25 -3.73
N GLN A 7 20.63 -46.80 -4.28
CA GLN A 7 21.02 -45.39 -4.24
C GLN A 7 20.10 -44.48 -5.06
N ALA A 8 19.57 -44.97 -6.19
CA ALA A 8 18.62 -44.23 -7.01
C ALA A 8 17.25 -44.08 -6.30
N GLU A 9 16.75 -45.14 -5.65
CA GLU A 9 15.50 -45.07 -4.87
C GLU A 9 15.62 -44.16 -3.65
N GLU A 10 16.77 -44.16 -2.97
CA GLU A 10 17.00 -43.32 -1.78
C GLU A 10 17.18 -41.83 -2.14
N GLN A 11 17.84 -41.52 -3.27
CA GLN A 11 17.88 -40.15 -3.82
C GLN A 11 16.51 -39.63 -4.29
N VAL A 12 15.69 -40.50 -4.89
CA VAL A 12 14.32 -40.14 -5.29
C VAL A 12 13.42 -39.89 -4.06
N ALA A 13 13.56 -40.68 -2.99
CA ALA A 13 12.82 -40.48 -1.75
C ALA A 13 13.21 -39.19 -0.99
N GLN A 14 14.51 -38.83 -0.99
CA GLN A 14 14.97 -37.56 -0.41
C GLN A 14 14.50 -36.33 -1.21
N GLY A 15 14.56 -36.38 -2.55
CA GLY A 15 14.09 -35.28 -3.41
C GLY A 15 12.58 -35.02 -3.29
N VAL A 16 11.77 -36.08 -3.14
CA VAL A 16 10.30 -35.95 -2.93
C VAL A 16 9.97 -35.31 -1.57
N SER A 17 10.78 -35.57 -0.53
CA SER A 17 10.59 -35.01 0.81
C SER A 17 10.97 -33.52 0.90
N GLU A 18 12.05 -33.09 0.23
CA GLU A 18 12.48 -31.69 0.25
C GLU A 18 11.57 -30.79 -0.60
N ASP A 19 11.14 -31.25 -1.78
CA ASP A 19 10.23 -30.48 -2.62
C ASP A 19 8.85 -30.28 -1.97
N SER A 20 8.38 -31.26 -1.20
CA SER A 20 7.10 -31.15 -0.47
C SER A 20 7.16 -30.06 0.60
N LYS A 21 8.29 -29.94 1.31
CA LYS A 21 8.48 -28.89 2.32
C LYS A 21 8.61 -27.51 1.70
N ALA A 22 9.39 -27.38 0.63
CA ALA A 22 9.57 -26.10 -0.04
C ALA A 22 8.26 -25.58 -0.65
N LYS A 23 7.40 -26.49 -1.17
CA LYS A 23 6.04 -26.15 -1.57
C LYS A 23 5.19 -25.64 -0.41
N GLU A 24 5.17 -26.33 0.72
CA GLU A 24 4.44 -25.90 1.91
C GLU A 24 4.89 -24.50 2.39
N GLU A 25 6.19 -24.23 2.38
CA GLU A 25 6.72 -22.89 2.72
C GLU A 25 6.23 -21.79 1.76
N ILE A 26 6.16 -22.08 0.46
CA ILE A 26 5.62 -21.15 -0.53
C ILE A 26 4.12 -20.92 -0.31
N GLU A 27 3.34 -21.98 -0.05
CA GLU A 27 1.92 -21.89 0.26
C GLU A 27 1.67 -21.04 1.52
N GLU A 28 2.48 -21.21 2.56
CA GLU A 28 2.40 -20.39 3.77
C GLU A 28 2.73 -18.92 3.50
N LYS A 29 3.75 -18.64 2.68
CA LYS A 29 4.09 -17.26 2.25
C LYS A 29 2.95 -16.60 1.48
N ILE A 30 2.34 -17.32 0.53
CA ILE A 30 1.18 -16.84 -0.24
C ILE A 30 0.01 -16.54 0.68
N LYS A 31 -0.33 -17.47 1.59
CA LYS A 31 -1.42 -17.29 2.56
C LYS A 31 -1.15 -16.13 3.50
N GLY A 32 0.08 -16.02 4.01
CA GLY A 32 0.49 -14.92 4.89
C GLY A 32 0.39 -13.57 4.18
N LEU A 33 0.81 -13.49 2.91
CA LEU A 33 0.70 -12.27 2.11
C LEU A 33 -0.76 -11.91 1.83
N LYS A 34 -1.60 -12.89 1.50
CA LYS A 34 -3.05 -12.72 1.34
C LYS A 34 -3.68 -12.10 2.58
N GLU A 35 -3.37 -12.64 3.76
CA GLU A 35 -3.90 -12.10 5.01
C GLU A 35 -3.44 -10.66 5.27
N LYS A 36 -2.19 -10.30 4.95
CA LYS A 36 -1.71 -8.90 5.07
C LYS A 36 -2.52 -7.97 4.16
N ILE A 37 -2.80 -8.39 2.92
CA ILE A 37 -3.56 -7.62 1.93
C ILE A 37 -5.03 -7.47 2.36
N ASP A 38 -5.63 -8.53 2.89
CA ASP A 38 -7.01 -8.53 3.37
C ASP A 38 -7.19 -7.65 4.62
N LYS A 39 -6.21 -7.65 5.53
CA LYS A 39 -6.17 -6.78 6.71
C LYS A 39 -5.86 -5.32 6.37
N SER A 40 -5.36 -5.02 5.16
CA SER A 40 -5.07 -3.67 4.71
C SER A 40 -6.34 -2.92 4.33
N ASP A 41 -6.50 -1.73 4.87
CA ASP A 41 -7.64 -0.84 4.66
C ASP A 41 -7.36 0.24 3.59
N ASP A 42 -8.33 1.13 3.41
CA ASP A 42 -8.29 2.29 2.52
C ASP A 42 -7.28 3.38 2.95
N LYS A 43 -6.79 3.30 4.20
CA LYS A 43 -5.76 4.20 4.77
C LYS A 43 -4.36 3.66 4.59
N THR A 44 -4.23 2.41 4.15
CA THR A 44 -2.94 1.77 3.91
C THR A 44 -2.17 2.53 2.83
N PRO A 45 -0.95 3.02 3.12
CA PRO A 45 -0.21 3.83 2.17
C PRO A 45 0.20 3.06 0.91
N LEU A 46 0.25 3.72 -0.24
CA LEU A 46 0.71 3.13 -1.50
C LEU A 46 2.09 2.47 -1.40
N GLY A 47 3.01 3.06 -0.61
CA GLY A 47 4.32 2.45 -0.36
C GLY A 47 4.23 1.05 0.26
N LYS A 48 3.23 0.78 1.08
CA LYS A 48 3.03 -0.54 1.69
C LYS A 48 2.52 -1.56 0.66
N TYR A 49 1.60 -1.15 -0.21
CA TYR A 49 1.18 -1.99 -1.34
C TYR A 49 2.34 -2.29 -2.29
N SER A 50 3.23 -1.32 -2.53
CA SER A 50 4.45 -1.53 -3.31
C SER A 50 5.42 -2.52 -2.66
N GLU A 51 5.48 -2.63 -1.33
CA GLU A 51 6.23 -3.70 -0.66
C GLU A 51 5.59 -5.07 -0.92
N TYR A 52 4.26 -5.17 -0.90
CA TYR A 52 3.54 -6.41 -1.22
C TYR A 52 3.76 -6.87 -2.67
N GLU A 53 3.82 -5.95 -3.63
CA GLU A 53 4.17 -6.29 -5.02
C GLU A 53 5.57 -6.90 -5.13
N GLU A 54 6.56 -6.39 -4.38
CA GLU A 54 7.90 -6.99 -4.35
C GLU A 54 7.91 -8.34 -3.62
N GLU A 55 7.10 -8.52 -2.56
CA GLU A 55 6.90 -9.84 -1.93
C GLU A 55 6.32 -10.86 -2.93
N VAL A 56 5.31 -10.47 -3.74
CA VAL A 56 4.77 -11.33 -4.80
C VAL A 56 5.85 -11.75 -5.81
N LYS A 57 6.66 -10.80 -6.30
CA LYS A 57 7.74 -11.10 -7.26
C LYS A 57 8.74 -12.10 -6.70
N LYS A 58 9.17 -11.92 -5.45
CA LYS A 58 10.09 -12.84 -4.76
C LYS A 58 9.50 -14.24 -4.62
N ILE A 59 8.22 -14.34 -4.24
CA ILE A 59 7.55 -15.65 -4.16
C ILE A 59 7.48 -16.31 -5.54
N ARG A 60 7.20 -15.56 -6.61
CA ARG A 60 7.17 -16.09 -7.98
C ARG A 60 8.54 -16.58 -8.44
N GLU A 61 9.63 -15.86 -8.13
CA GLU A 61 10.99 -16.32 -8.42
C GLU A 61 11.36 -17.60 -7.65
N GLU A 62 10.97 -17.68 -6.38
CA GLU A 62 11.19 -18.87 -5.54
C GLU A 62 10.38 -20.07 -6.05
N LEU A 63 9.14 -19.84 -6.48
CA LEU A 63 8.26 -20.83 -7.12
C LEU A 63 8.91 -21.39 -8.41
N GLU A 64 9.42 -20.53 -9.28
CA GLU A 64 10.08 -20.92 -10.53
C GLU A 64 11.32 -21.78 -10.29
N LYS A 65 12.10 -21.43 -9.26
CA LYS A 65 13.34 -22.13 -8.91
C LYS A 65 13.07 -23.50 -8.29
N THR A 66 12.06 -23.59 -7.43
CA THR A 66 11.80 -24.78 -6.60
C THR A 66 10.93 -25.80 -7.31
N LEU A 67 9.91 -25.37 -8.06
CA LEU A 67 8.93 -26.28 -8.69
C LEU A 67 9.10 -26.39 -10.21
N LYS A 68 10.33 -26.27 -10.71
CA LYS A 68 10.63 -26.22 -12.15
C LYS A 68 10.08 -27.41 -12.94
N ASP A 69 10.13 -28.61 -12.34
CA ASP A 69 9.71 -29.86 -12.97
C ASP A 69 8.27 -30.28 -12.58
N LYS A 70 7.61 -29.52 -11.68
CA LYS A 70 6.27 -29.83 -11.13
C LYS A 70 5.18 -28.91 -11.68
N LYS A 71 4.87 -29.13 -12.96
CA LYS A 71 4.00 -28.26 -13.76
C LYS A 71 2.62 -27.98 -13.13
N GLU A 72 1.89 -29.00 -12.67
CA GLU A 72 0.54 -28.81 -12.11
C GLU A 72 0.55 -28.01 -10.79
N GLU A 73 1.50 -28.29 -9.90
CA GLU A 73 1.59 -27.60 -8.61
C GLU A 73 1.99 -26.14 -8.79
N LYS A 74 2.95 -25.90 -9.70
CA LYS A 74 3.37 -24.57 -10.10
C LYS A 74 2.21 -23.76 -10.66
N GLU A 75 1.43 -24.34 -11.59
CA GLU A 75 0.30 -23.66 -12.23
C GLU A 75 -0.77 -23.25 -11.19
N LYS A 76 -1.04 -24.11 -10.20
CA LYS A 76 -1.96 -23.77 -9.11
C LYS A 76 -1.46 -22.57 -8.29
N LEU A 77 -0.23 -22.60 -7.81
CA LEU A 77 0.32 -21.50 -6.99
C LEU A 77 0.48 -20.21 -7.79
N GLU A 78 0.81 -20.31 -9.07
CA GLU A 78 0.90 -19.17 -9.98
C GLU A 78 -0.46 -18.50 -10.18
N SER A 79 -1.54 -19.28 -10.30
CA SER A 79 -2.91 -18.74 -10.36
C SER A 79 -3.35 -18.03 -9.07
N GLU A 80 -2.88 -18.50 -7.90
CA GLU A 80 -3.12 -17.84 -6.62
C GLU A 80 -2.36 -16.50 -6.54
N LEU A 81 -1.10 -16.48 -6.98
CA LEU A 81 -0.30 -15.25 -7.07
C LEU A 81 -0.92 -14.24 -8.05
N GLU A 82 -1.41 -14.66 -9.22
CA GLU A 82 -2.10 -13.77 -10.16
C GLU A 82 -3.37 -13.16 -9.55
N THR A 83 -4.11 -13.92 -8.75
CA THR A 83 -5.29 -13.43 -8.03
C THR A 83 -4.90 -12.38 -6.98
N LEU A 84 -3.79 -12.58 -6.28
CA LEU A 84 -3.24 -11.60 -5.36
C LEU A 84 -2.77 -10.34 -6.09
N GLU A 85 -2.09 -10.46 -7.23
CA GLU A 85 -1.67 -9.32 -8.06
C GLU A 85 -2.86 -8.48 -8.52
N LYS A 86 -3.94 -9.12 -8.97
CA LYS A 86 -5.18 -8.41 -9.36
C LYS A 86 -5.77 -7.66 -8.17
N THR A 87 -5.86 -8.31 -7.01
CA THR A 87 -6.38 -7.69 -5.78
C THR A 87 -5.52 -6.49 -5.33
N LEU A 88 -4.20 -6.62 -5.40
CA LEU A 88 -3.25 -5.54 -5.11
C LEU A 88 -3.44 -4.37 -6.06
N LYS A 89 -3.51 -4.61 -7.38
CA LYS A 89 -3.72 -3.57 -8.39
C LYS A 89 -5.01 -2.80 -8.14
N GLU A 90 -6.11 -3.49 -7.84
CA GLU A 90 -7.38 -2.83 -7.51
C GLU A 90 -7.28 -1.95 -6.25
N LYS A 91 -6.61 -2.42 -5.20
CA LYS A 91 -6.42 -1.64 -3.96
C LYS A 91 -5.52 -0.41 -4.21
N ILE A 92 -4.45 -0.57 -4.98
CA ILE A 92 -3.55 0.52 -5.39
C ILE A 92 -4.31 1.57 -6.19
N GLU A 93 -5.10 1.15 -7.18
CA GLU A 93 -5.89 2.06 -8.02
C GLU A 93 -6.93 2.82 -7.20
N LYS A 94 -7.67 2.13 -6.32
CA LYS A 94 -8.62 2.76 -5.39
C LYS A 94 -7.93 3.80 -4.50
N ARG A 95 -6.78 3.47 -3.91
CA ARG A 95 -6.01 4.40 -3.07
C ARG A 95 -5.50 5.61 -3.87
N LYS A 96 -4.97 5.40 -5.07
CA LYS A 96 -4.54 6.50 -5.96
C LYS A 96 -5.68 7.45 -6.27
N LYS A 97 -6.83 6.93 -6.68
CA LYS A 97 -8.01 7.74 -6.98
C LYS A 97 -8.46 8.54 -5.75
N ALA A 98 -8.51 7.92 -4.58
CA ALA A 98 -8.85 8.60 -3.33
C ALA A 98 -7.86 9.74 -2.99
N LEU A 99 -6.56 9.53 -3.25
CA LEU A 99 -5.53 10.56 -3.06
C LEU A 99 -5.65 11.71 -4.08
N GLU A 100 -5.96 11.43 -5.33
CA GLU A 100 -6.19 12.45 -6.37
C GLU A 100 -7.43 13.30 -6.07
N GLU A 101 -8.54 12.67 -5.69
CA GLU A 101 -9.77 13.36 -5.27
C GLU A 101 -9.51 14.21 -4.00
N ALA A 102 -8.77 13.66 -3.04
CA ALA A 102 -8.35 14.41 -1.86
C ALA A 102 -7.48 15.60 -2.22
N LYS A 103 -6.52 15.45 -3.12
CA LYS A 103 -5.64 16.55 -3.57
C LYS A 103 -6.47 17.71 -4.10
N GLN A 104 -7.45 17.45 -4.96
CA GLN A 104 -8.37 18.47 -5.46
C GLN A 104 -9.13 19.16 -4.32
N LYS A 105 -9.66 18.39 -3.37
CA LYS A 105 -10.39 18.92 -2.20
C LYS A 105 -9.51 19.80 -1.30
N PHE A 106 -8.25 19.43 -1.09
CA PHE A 106 -7.31 20.23 -0.31
C PHE A 106 -6.89 21.51 -1.03
N GLU A 107 -6.77 21.49 -2.36
CA GLU A 107 -6.58 22.72 -3.17
C GLU A 107 -7.79 23.65 -3.08
N GLU A 108 -9.01 23.10 -3.01
CA GLU A 108 -10.21 23.91 -2.75
C GLU A 108 -10.20 24.53 -1.34
N TYR A 109 -9.82 23.77 -0.31
CA TYR A 109 -9.64 24.31 1.04
C TYR A 109 -8.60 25.43 1.06
N LYS A 110 -7.49 25.27 0.34
CA LYS A 110 -6.46 26.29 0.19
C LYS A 110 -7.05 27.58 -0.40
N LYS A 111 -7.77 27.48 -1.52
CA LYS A 111 -8.46 28.62 -2.15
C LYS A 111 -9.49 29.26 -1.21
N GLN A 112 -10.24 28.49 -0.44
CA GLN A 112 -11.20 29.03 0.53
C GLN A 112 -10.51 29.82 1.65
N VAL A 113 -9.35 29.35 2.13
CA VAL A 113 -8.57 30.06 3.15
C VAL A 113 -7.94 31.34 2.60
N GLU A 114 -7.45 31.31 1.36
CA GLU A 114 -6.90 32.48 0.66
C GLU A 114 -7.97 33.52 0.31
N SER A 115 -9.16 33.07 -0.09
CA SER A 115 -10.30 33.93 -0.45
C SER A 115 -11.15 34.36 0.75
N ALA A 116 -10.90 33.83 1.95
CA ALA A 116 -11.48 34.31 3.20
C ALA A 116 -10.92 35.69 3.61
N THR A 117 -11.01 36.67 2.71
CA THR A 117 -10.83 38.10 2.96
C THR A 117 -12.15 38.69 3.46
N GLY A 118 -12.54 38.33 4.69
CA GLY A 118 -13.68 38.93 5.39
C GLY A 118 -13.47 40.41 5.73
N VAL A 119 -14.56 41.18 5.87
CA VAL A 119 -14.56 42.63 6.16
C VAL A 119 -13.95 42.95 7.54
N THR A 120 -13.91 41.97 8.46
CA THR A 120 -13.35 42.10 9.82
C THR A 120 -12.52 40.88 10.20
N HIS A 121 -11.52 41.08 11.06
CA HIS A 121 -10.60 40.02 11.52
C HIS A 121 -11.33 38.82 12.18
N GLY A 122 -12.38 39.06 12.96
CA GLY A 122 -13.14 37.98 13.62
C GLY A 122 -13.92 37.07 12.65
N GLN A 123 -14.43 37.62 11.55
CA GLN A 123 -15.10 36.82 10.52
C GLN A 123 -14.11 35.95 9.73
N GLN A 124 -12.91 36.47 9.48
CA GLN A 124 -11.83 35.72 8.83
C GLN A 124 -11.41 34.51 9.65
N VAL A 125 -11.14 34.71 10.95
CA VAL A 125 -10.72 33.62 11.87
C VAL A 125 -11.79 32.54 11.99
N LYS A 126 -13.08 32.92 12.07
CA LYS A 126 -14.18 31.95 12.16
C LYS A 126 -14.34 31.11 10.90
N GLY A 127 -14.26 31.73 9.72
CA GLY A 127 -14.33 31.03 8.43
C GLY A 127 -13.16 30.06 8.23
N GLN A 128 -11.94 30.54 8.49
CA GLN A 128 -10.73 29.71 8.40
C GLN A 128 -10.76 28.54 9.39
N GLY A 129 -11.23 28.76 10.63
CA GLY A 129 -11.36 27.69 11.61
C GLY A 129 -12.30 26.56 11.16
N GLN A 130 -13.39 26.88 10.47
CA GLN A 130 -14.29 25.86 9.91
C GLN A 130 -13.61 25.06 8.79
N VAL A 131 -12.92 25.74 7.87
CA VAL A 131 -12.16 25.07 6.80
C VAL A 131 -11.05 24.20 7.39
N GLY A 132 -10.36 24.65 8.44
CA GLY A 132 -9.33 23.88 9.14
C GLY A 132 -9.86 22.60 9.78
N GLN A 133 -11.04 22.65 10.40
CA GLN A 133 -11.69 21.44 10.94
C GLN A 133 -12.05 20.44 9.84
N GLN A 134 -12.57 20.94 8.71
CA GLN A 134 -12.89 20.09 7.54
C GLN A 134 -11.64 19.48 6.92
N ALA A 135 -10.57 20.27 6.77
CA ALA A 135 -9.28 19.83 6.26
C ALA A 135 -8.66 18.75 7.17
N LEU A 136 -8.68 18.96 8.50
CA LEU A 136 -8.18 17.99 9.45
C LEU A 136 -8.96 16.68 9.41
N LYS A 137 -10.30 16.76 9.32
CA LYS A 137 -11.15 15.58 9.18
C LYS A 137 -10.81 14.80 7.90
N SER A 138 -10.74 15.47 6.75
CA SER A 138 -10.35 14.85 5.47
C SER A 138 -8.96 14.19 5.57
N ALA A 139 -7.99 14.82 6.23
CA ALA A 139 -6.65 14.26 6.39
C ALA A 139 -6.66 12.98 7.24
N ASN A 140 -7.44 12.97 8.33
CA ASN A 140 -7.59 11.81 9.20
C ASN A 140 -8.33 10.65 8.50
N GLU A 141 -9.32 10.96 7.64
CA GLU A 141 -10.00 9.97 6.80
C GLU A 141 -9.02 9.28 5.84
N LEU A 142 -8.00 9.99 5.35
CA LEU A 142 -6.91 9.41 4.54
C LEU A 142 -5.87 8.63 5.34
N GLY A 143 -5.98 8.60 6.67
CA GLY A 143 -5.02 7.97 7.57
C GLY A 143 -3.79 8.84 7.90
N PHE A 144 -3.78 10.11 7.49
CA PHE A 144 -2.68 10.99 7.81
C PHE A 144 -2.71 11.40 9.28
N LYS A 145 -1.53 11.42 9.90
CA LYS A 145 -1.32 11.84 11.29
C LYS A 145 -0.41 13.05 11.34
N ASN A 146 -0.45 13.78 12.44
CA ASN A 146 0.42 14.92 12.74
C ASN A 146 0.34 16.01 11.67
N MET A 147 -0.88 16.49 11.40
CA MET A 147 -1.12 17.58 10.45
C MET A 147 -0.76 18.96 11.00
N THR A 148 -0.53 19.07 12.32
CA THR A 148 -0.27 20.32 13.03
C THR A 148 0.92 20.17 13.98
N SER A 149 1.75 21.19 14.09
CA SER A 149 2.75 21.33 15.14
C SER A 149 2.12 21.80 16.46
N SER A 150 2.67 21.37 17.59
CA SER A 150 2.18 21.69 18.94
C SER A 150 2.41 23.15 19.37
N SER A 151 2.97 23.99 18.50
CA SER A 151 3.44 25.35 18.78
C SER A 151 2.55 26.48 18.21
N SER A 152 1.51 26.15 17.45
CA SER A 152 0.68 27.15 16.77
C SER A 152 -0.52 27.56 17.63
N SER A 153 -0.44 28.73 18.28
CA SER A 153 -1.57 29.35 19.00
C SER A 153 -2.56 30.08 18.08
N ASP A 154 -2.24 30.24 16.80
CA ASP A 154 -3.05 30.98 15.82
C ASP A 154 -3.83 30.05 14.87
N THR A 155 -5.16 30.10 14.93
CA THR A 155 -6.06 29.24 14.12
C THR A 155 -5.85 29.38 12.60
N SER A 156 -5.50 30.58 12.13
CA SER A 156 -5.17 30.82 10.71
C SER A 156 -3.91 30.07 10.29
N ASN A 157 -2.87 30.09 11.14
CA ASN A 157 -1.61 29.39 10.86
C ASN A 157 -1.81 27.87 10.93
N MET A 158 -2.61 27.39 11.89
CA MET A 158 -2.96 25.97 12.01
C MET A 158 -3.70 25.43 10.78
N THR A 159 -4.66 26.19 10.23
CA THR A 159 -5.45 25.76 9.06
C THR A 159 -4.57 25.62 7.82
N LYS A 160 -3.70 26.61 7.55
CA LYS A 160 -2.75 26.55 6.44
C LYS A 160 -1.79 25.37 6.58
N GLU A 161 -1.25 25.17 7.79
CA GLU A 161 -0.34 24.07 8.09
C GLU A 161 -0.98 22.69 7.82
N ILE A 162 -2.25 22.48 8.23
CA ILE A 162 -2.98 21.24 7.95
C ILE A 162 -3.07 20.99 6.44
N ILE A 163 -3.47 22.00 5.68
CA ILE A 163 -3.69 21.90 4.25
C ILE A 163 -2.38 21.62 3.52
N GLU A 164 -1.33 22.39 3.81
CA GLU A 164 -0.01 22.23 3.20
C GLU A 164 0.61 20.87 3.53
N ASN A 165 0.53 20.43 4.79
CA ASN A 165 1.03 19.12 5.20
C ASN A 165 0.26 17.98 4.53
N ALA A 166 -1.07 18.09 4.42
CA ALA A 166 -1.87 17.08 3.74
C ALA A 166 -1.54 17.00 2.25
N LEU A 167 -1.47 18.14 1.55
CA LEU A 167 -1.07 18.20 0.14
C LEU A 167 0.30 17.56 -0.07
N LYS A 168 1.28 17.94 0.75
CA LYS A 168 2.64 17.37 0.70
C LYS A 168 2.63 15.86 0.86
N LYS A 169 1.92 15.32 1.86
CA LYS A 169 1.85 13.85 2.07
C LYS A 169 1.17 13.12 0.93
N ILE A 170 0.12 13.71 0.34
CA ILE A 170 -0.54 13.14 -0.84
C ILE A 170 0.44 13.04 -2.00
N GLU A 171 1.19 14.11 -2.27
CA GLU A 171 2.19 14.12 -3.35
C GLU A 171 3.31 13.11 -3.13
N GLU A 172 3.86 13.07 -1.91
CA GLU A 172 4.88 12.07 -1.54
C GLU A 172 4.38 10.63 -1.70
N GLU A 173 3.10 10.36 -1.41
CA GLU A 173 2.51 9.04 -1.56
C GLU A 173 2.27 8.67 -3.03
N LEU A 174 1.76 9.61 -3.84
CA LEU A 174 1.52 9.40 -5.27
C LEU A 174 2.82 9.20 -6.06
N GLN A 175 3.86 10.00 -5.77
CA GLN A 175 5.17 9.90 -6.43
C GLN A 175 5.82 8.52 -6.26
N LYS A 176 5.63 7.87 -5.11
CA LYS A 176 6.20 6.53 -4.84
C LYS A 176 5.74 5.46 -5.82
N VAL A 177 4.64 5.68 -6.54
CA VAL A 177 4.13 4.73 -7.54
C VAL A 177 4.41 5.16 -8.98
N GLU A 178 4.69 6.44 -9.23
CA GLU A 178 5.11 6.92 -10.56
C GLU A 178 6.57 6.55 -10.86
N VAL A 179 7.46 6.64 -9.86
CA VAL A 179 8.90 6.33 -10.01
C VAL A 179 9.16 4.83 -10.33
N LYS A 180 8.17 3.95 -10.15
CA LYS A 180 8.28 2.52 -10.50
C LYS A 180 7.81 2.17 -11.92
N LYS A 181 7.29 3.14 -12.69
CA LYS A 181 6.84 2.93 -14.08
C LYS A 181 7.90 3.26 -15.15
N GLU A 182 9.01 3.89 -14.76
CA GLU A 182 10.22 4.07 -15.59
C GLU A 182 11.22 2.94 -15.38
#